data_AF-A0A0A0D9B6-F1
#
_entry.id   AF-A0A0A0D9B6-F1
#
_cell.length_a   1.000
_cell.length_b   1.000
_cell.length_c   1.000
_cell.angle_alpha   90.00
_cell.angle_beta   90.00
_cell.angle_gamma   90.00
#
_symmetry.space_group_name_H-M   'P 1'
#
loop_
_entity.id
_entity.type
_entity.pdbx_description
1 polymer ?
#
loop_
_entity_poly.entity_id
_entity_poly.type
_entity_poly.pdbx_seq_one_letter_code
_entity_poly.pdbx_strand_id
1 'polypeptide(L)'
;MPFGITVILPLVLFLAFSLALYLRPDLRMTVLEGELGVLENTQAAILLASLIAGLVLFGRARAARDPGLTIWAALLALGSFYMLGEEISWGQHYAGWAAEGWFAQVNDQQETNLHNTSAWFDQKPRALLETAIYVGGILYPLVTAATGRLRIARPWWLMPTFAGFTAAALVLVTILPEWLHLFGFGQGPKPYRAAEQQELFIYLFVLIYTLSLLRRLRDRTV
;
A
#
# COMPACT_ATOMS: atom_id res chain seq x y z
N MET A 1 -9.97 8.29 -13.86
CA MET A 1 -8.95 8.91 -12.99
C MET A 1 -7.90 9.58 -13.87
N PRO A 2 -7.23 10.66 -13.46
CA PRO A 2 -6.18 11.30 -14.27
C PRO A 2 -5.02 10.34 -14.53
N PHE A 3 -4.56 10.27 -15.77
CA PHE A 3 -3.44 9.41 -16.19
C PHE A 3 -2.17 9.65 -15.37
N GLY A 4 -1.92 10.91 -14.99
CA GLY A 4 -0.78 11.29 -14.15
C GLY A 4 -0.76 10.56 -12.80
N ILE A 5 -1.91 10.39 -12.14
CA ILE A 5 -2.00 9.73 -10.84
C ILE A 5 -1.92 8.20 -10.97
N THR A 6 -2.51 7.64 -12.02
CA THR A 6 -2.67 6.17 -12.15
C THR A 6 -1.51 5.48 -12.85
N VAL A 7 -0.69 6.21 -13.60
CA VAL A 7 0.40 5.64 -14.40
C VAL A 7 1.71 6.37 -14.14
N ILE A 8 1.76 7.69 -14.35
CA ILE A 8 3.02 8.45 -14.24
C ILE A 8 3.55 8.41 -12.81
N LEU A 9 2.73 8.73 -11.82
CA LEU A 9 3.15 8.76 -10.42
C LEU A 9 3.73 7.41 -9.93
N PRO A 10 3.05 6.26 -10.08
CA PRO A 10 3.63 4.97 -9.70
C PRO A 10 4.97 4.67 -10.39
N LEU A 11 5.07 4.92 -11.70
CA LEU A 11 6.30 4.66 -12.46
C LEU A 11 7.44 5.59 -12.05
N VAL A 12 7.15 6.87 -11.83
CA VAL A 12 8.15 7.84 -11.37
C VAL A 12 8.65 7.48 -9.98
N LEU A 13 7.76 7.13 -9.05
CA LEU A 13 8.17 6.66 -7.72
C LEU A 13 9.06 5.41 -7.82
N PHE A 14 8.64 4.42 -8.61
CA PHE A 14 9.43 3.20 -8.82
C PHE A 14 10.82 3.50 -9.37
N LEU A 15 10.90 4.29 -10.45
CA LEU A 15 12.17 4.64 -11.08
C LEU A 15 13.03 5.51 -10.17
N ALA A 16 12.44 6.48 -9.45
CA ALA A 16 13.17 7.35 -8.53
C ALA A 16 13.79 6.56 -7.39
N PHE A 17 13.03 5.70 -6.71
CA PHE A 17 13.55 4.88 -5.61
C PHE A 17 14.55 3.82 -6.12
N SER A 18 14.26 3.15 -7.24
CA SER A 18 15.17 2.16 -7.82
C SER A 18 16.49 2.79 -8.27
N LEU A 19 16.44 3.96 -8.90
CA LEU A 19 17.63 4.70 -9.33
C LEU A 19 18.43 5.23 -8.14
N ALA A 20 17.76 5.80 -7.14
CA ALA A 20 18.41 6.28 -5.93
C ALA A 20 19.18 5.17 -5.21
N LEU A 21 18.55 3.99 -5.08
CA LEU A 21 19.16 2.83 -4.43
C LEU A 21 20.30 2.21 -5.26
N TYR A 22 20.20 2.28 -6.59
CA TYR A 22 21.29 1.86 -7.48
C TYR A 22 22.49 2.82 -7.44
N LEU A 23 22.26 4.14 -7.47
CA LEU A 23 23.34 5.13 -7.55
C LEU A 23 24.05 5.37 -6.22
N ARG A 24 23.34 5.24 -5.09
CA ARG A 24 23.84 5.58 -3.75
C ARG A 24 23.53 4.46 -2.74
N PRO A 25 24.13 3.27 -2.90
CA PRO A 25 23.94 2.16 -1.96
C PRO A 25 24.44 2.51 -0.54
N ASP A 26 25.33 3.50 -0.41
CA ASP A 26 25.86 4.04 0.84
C ASP A 26 24.84 4.88 1.64
N LEU A 27 23.87 5.52 0.96
CA LEU A 27 22.81 6.32 1.61
C LEU A 27 21.57 5.50 1.97
N ARG A 28 21.59 4.21 1.64
CA ARG A 28 20.43 3.32 1.71
C ARG A 28 19.85 3.23 3.11
N MET A 29 20.68 2.92 4.11
CA MET A 29 20.23 2.68 5.49
C MET A 29 19.85 3.96 6.26
N THR A 30 20.33 5.13 5.83
CA THR A 30 20.23 6.37 6.63
C THR A 30 19.30 7.41 6.03
N VAL A 31 19.23 7.51 4.70
CA VAL A 31 18.44 8.55 4.01
C VAL A 31 17.21 7.96 3.34
N LEU A 32 17.27 6.71 2.89
CA LEU A 32 16.18 6.07 2.16
C LEU A 32 15.36 5.13 3.03
N GLU A 33 16.00 4.23 3.79
CA GLU A 33 15.38 3.12 4.54
C GLU A 33 15.55 3.23 6.07
N GLY A 34 15.94 4.39 6.61
CA GLY A 34 15.96 4.61 8.07
C GLY A 34 14.59 5.04 8.61
N GLU A 35 14.42 5.03 9.93
CA GLU A 35 13.19 5.42 10.67
C GLU A 35 12.62 6.83 10.33
N LEU A 36 13.43 7.68 9.70
CA LEU A 36 13.06 9.00 9.20
C LEU A 36 13.46 9.19 7.73
N GLY A 37 13.61 8.08 7.03
CA GLY A 37 14.00 8.00 5.64
C GLY A 37 12.94 8.58 4.72
N VAL A 38 13.35 8.88 3.49
CA VAL A 38 12.45 9.40 2.46
C VAL A 38 11.36 8.37 2.11
N LEU A 39 11.67 7.07 2.16
CA LEU A 39 10.72 6.02 1.81
C LEU A 39 9.57 5.93 2.83
N GLU A 40 9.90 5.76 4.11
CA GLU A 40 8.93 5.66 5.22
C GLU A 40 8.05 6.91 5.32
N ASN A 41 8.63 8.11 5.21
CA ASN A 41 7.84 9.34 5.19
C ASN A 41 6.93 9.43 3.95
N THR A 42 7.32 8.84 2.82
CA THR A 42 6.47 8.76 1.63
C THR A 42 5.34 7.75 1.84
N GLN A 43 5.61 6.58 2.44
CA GLN A 43 4.61 5.60 2.86
C GLN A 43 3.58 6.23 3.81
N ALA A 44 4.05 6.89 4.88
CA ALA A 44 3.23 7.60 5.84
C ALA A 44 2.36 8.69 5.18
N ALA A 45 2.92 9.49 4.26
CA ALA A 45 2.17 10.51 3.54
C ALA A 45 1.05 9.92 2.66
N ILE A 46 1.33 8.82 1.96
CA ILE A 46 0.35 8.11 1.13
C ILE A 46 -0.76 7.50 2.00
N LEU A 47 -0.40 6.88 3.12
CA LEU A 47 -1.34 6.29 4.08
C LEU A 47 -2.22 7.36 4.74
N LEU A 48 -1.65 8.51 5.10
CA LEU A 48 -2.40 9.66 5.60
C LEU A 48 -3.40 10.18 4.55
N ALA A 49 -2.96 10.33 3.29
CA ALA A 49 -3.86 10.70 2.20
C ALA A 49 -4.97 9.65 1.98
N SER A 50 -4.64 8.36 2.13
CA SER A 50 -5.60 7.25 2.04
C SER A 50 -6.63 7.30 3.17
N LEU A 51 -6.18 7.55 4.41
CA LEU A 51 -7.04 7.73 5.57
C LEU A 51 -8.01 8.89 5.36
N ILE A 52 -7.52 10.06 4.95
CA ILE A 52 -8.36 11.23 4.66
C ILE A 52 -9.37 10.90 3.56
N ALA A 53 -8.93 10.28 2.46
CA ALA A 53 -9.82 9.87 1.37
C ALA A 53 -10.89 8.86 1.84
N GLY A 54 -10.53 7.92 2.71
CA GLY A 54 -11.43 6.93 3.32
C GLY A 54 -12.48 7.58 4.21
N LEU A 55 -12.10 8.54 5.05
CA LEU A 55 -13.01 9.30 5.90
C LEU A 55 -13.99 10.16 5.07
N VAL A 56 -13.50 10.80 4.00
CA VAL A 56 -14.36 11.53 3.05
C VAL A 56 -15.32 10.58 2.34
N LEU A 57 -14.85 9.40 1.94
CA LEU A 57 -15.69 8.38 1.30
C LEU A 57 -16.77 7.88 2.25
N PHE A 58 -16.42 7.65 3.52
CA PHE A 58 -17.37 7.25 4.56
C PHE A 58 -18.49 8.28 4.72
N GLY A 59 -18.15 9.56 4.85
CA GLY A 59 -19.15 10.63 4.96
C GLY A 59 -20.09 10.70 3.74
N ARG A 60 -19.53 10.58 2.53
CA ARG A 60 -20.32 10.60 1.29
C ARG A 60 -21.17 9.33 1.11
N ALA A 61 -20.66 8.16 1.48
CA ALA A 61 -21.39 6.91 1.41
C ALA A 61 -22.60 6.91 2.35
N ARG A 62 -22.43 7.47 3.55
CA ARG A 62 -23.54 7.71 4.50
C ARG A 62 -24.60 8.65 3.91
N ALA A 63 -24.18 9.76 3.32
CA ALA A 63 -25.09 10.71 2.68
C ALA A 63 -25.86 10.06 1.51
N ALA A 64 -25.19 9.20 0.74
CA ALA A 64 -25.80 8.42 -0.35
C ALA A 64 -26.67 7.24 0.12
N ARG A 65 -26.76 6.99 1.43
CA ARG A 65 -27.51 5.86 2.03
C ARG A 65 -27.12 4.49 1.47
N ASP A 66 -25.84 4.29 1.16
CA ASP A 66 -25.27 3.00 0.76
C ASP A 66 -24.55 2.37 1.97
N PRO A 67 -25.23 1.49 2.75
CA PRO A 67 -24.64 0.91 3.96
C PRO A 67 -23.45 -0.01 3.65
N GLY A 68 -23.47 -0.70 2.51
CA GLY A 68 -22.37 -1.56 2.09
C GLY A 68 -21.10 -0.75 1.82
N LEU A 69 -21.23 0.34 1.06
CA LEU A 69 -20.11 1.26 0.83
C LEU A 69 -19.68 1.98 2.12
N THR A 70 -20.60 2.28 3.02
CA THR A 70 -20.28 2.91 4.31
C THR A 70 -19.40 2.00 5.16
N ILE A 71 -19.77 0.73 5.30
CA ILE A 71 -18.96 -0.27 6.03
C ILE A 71 -17.61 -0.44 5.33
N TRP A 72 -17.61 -0.57 4.00
CA TRP A 72 -16.38 -0.71 3.23
C TRP A 72 -15.43 0.49 3.37
N ALA A 73 -15.96 1.71 3.32
CA ALA A 73 -15.19 2.93 3.53
C ALA A 73 -14.64 3.06 4.95
N ALA A 74 -15.41 2.61 5.96
CA ALA A 74 -14.92 2.53 7.34
C ALA A 74 -13.75 1.54 7.45
N LEU A 75 -13.83 0.38 6.81
CA LEU A 75 -12.74 -0.60 6.79
C LEU A 75 -11.49 -0.04 6.09
N LEU A 76 -11.64 0.67 4.96
CA LEU A 76 -10.52 1.33 4.28
C LEU A 76 -9.87 2.41 5.15
N ALA A 77 -10.66 3.21 5.85
CA ALA A 77 -10.16 4.25 6.74
C ALA A 77 -9.45 3.64 7.96
N LEU A 78 -10.07 2.68 8.64
CA LEU A 78 -9.47 1.99 9.79
C LEU A 78 -8.20 1.22 9.40
N GLY A 79 -8.21 0.53 8.26
CA GLY A 79 -7.02 -0.13 7.73
C GLY A 79 -5.90 0.86 7.42
N SER A 80 -6.20 2.00 6.79
CA SER A 80 -5.21 3.05 6.51
C SER A 80 -4.67 3.68 7.80
N PHE A 81 -5.51 3.88 8.81
CA PHE A 81 -5.11 4.39 10.13
C PHE A 81 -4.18 3.40 10.85
N TYR A 82 -4.54 2.11 10.86
CA TYR A 82 -3.73 1.06 11.45
C TYR A 82 -2.37 0.96 10.76
N MET A 83 -2.34 0.86 9.42
CA MET A 83 -1.09 0.82 8.67
C MET A 83 -0.24 2.08 8.89
N LEU A 84 -0.86 3.27 8.91
CA LEU A 84 -0.14 4.51 9.22
C LEU A 84 0.49 4.44 10.60
N GLY A 85 -0.27 4.01 11.61
CA GLY A 85 0.21 3.85 12.97
C GLY A 85 1.39 2.88 13.04
N GLU A 86 1.27 1.70 12.44
CA GLU A 86 2.35 0.72 12.41
C GLU A 86 3.60 1.29 11.73
N GLU A 87 3.44 1.93 10.56
CA GLU A 87 4.53 2.52 9.76
C GLU A 87 5.33 3.59 10.52
N ILE A 88 4.66 4.45 11.30
CA ILE A 88 5.32 5.54 12.04
C ILE A 88 5.56 5.21 13.52
N SER A 89 5.46 3.93 13.88
CA SER A 89 5.59 3.44 15.26
C SER A 89 4.67 4.17 16.25
N TRP A 90 3.43 4.40 15.80
CA TRP A 90 2.35 5.13 16.48
C TRP A 90 2.72 6.55 16.90
N GLY A 91 3.71 7.13 16.22
CA GLY A 91 4.25 8.47 16.43
C GLY A 91 5.64 8.49 17.07
N GLN A 92 6.18 7.32 17.44
CA GLN A 92 7.48 7.23 18.12
C GLN A 92 8.60 7.84 17.29
N HIS A 93 8.61 7.61 15.98
CA HIS A 93 9.64 8.16 15.08
C HIS A 93 9.71 9.69 15.14
N TYR A 94 8.58 10.37 15.37
CA TYR A 94 8.52 11.83 15.41
C TYR A 94 8.72 12.42 16.81
N ALA A 95 8.22 11.73 17.83
CA ALA A 95 8.25 12.24 19.20
C ALA A 95 9.42 11.69 20.04
N GLY A 96 10.08 10.63 19.57
CA GLY A 96 11.34 10.12 20.11
C GLY A 96 11.23 9.48 21.50
N TRP A 97 10.07 8.95 21.88
CA TRP A 97 9.97 8.17 23.12
C TRP A 97 10.64 6.80 22.97
N ALA A 98 11.05 6.22 24.09
CA ALA A 98 11.56 4.84 24.09
C ALA A 98 10.38 3.85 24.13
N ALA A 99 10.50 2.73 23.42
CA ALA A 99 9.57 1.62 23.63
C ALA A 99 9.69 1.11 25.08
N GLU A 100 8.56 0.85 25.71
CA GLU A 100 8.49 0.41 27.11
C GLU A 100 7.66 -0.87 27.26
N GLY A 101 7.75 -1.50 28.43
CA GLY A 101 6.90 -2.62 28.81
C GLY A 101 7.07 -3.83 27.91
N TRP A 102 5.97 -4.29 27.30
CA TRP A 102 5.96 -5.46 26.40
C TRP A 102 6.76 -5.20 25.12
N PHE A 103 6.63 -4.01 24.51
CA PHE A 103 7.33 -3.68 23.27
C PHE A 103 8.85 -3.70 23.43
N ALA A 104 9.37 -3.17 24.54
CA ALA A 104 10.81 -3.22 24.84
C ALA A 104 11.38 -4.66 24.90
N GLN A 105 10.54 -5.64 25.22
CA GLN A 105 10.94 -7.04 25.39
C GLN A 105 10.86 -7.86 24.09
N VAL A 106 9.97 -7.50 23.16
CA VAL A 106 9.64 -8.35 22.00
C VAL A 106 9.80 -7.67 20.65
N ASN A 107 9.91 -6.35 20.59
CA ASN A 107 10.07 -5.63 19.34
C ASN A 107 11.56 -5.61 18.94
N ASP A 108 11.86 -6.14 17.76
CA ASP A 108 13.24 -6.30 17.27
C ASP A 108 13.93 -4.97 16.93
N GLN A 109 13.14 -3.89 16.80
CA GLN A 109 13.60 -2.53 16.45
C GLN A 109 13.46 -1.54 17.61
N GLN A 110 13.06 -2.00 18.81
CA GLN A 110 12.79 -1.13 19.96
C GLN A 110 11.71 -0.08 19.67
N GLU A 111 10.68 -0.49 18.93
CA GLU A 111 9.56 0.36 18.52
C GLU A 111 8.23 -0.03 19.16
N THR A 112 7.30 0.93 19.20
CA THR A 112 5.93 0.79 19.70
C THR A 112 5.00 0.44 18.53
N ASN A 113 5.32 -0.61 17.76
CA ASN A 113 4.45 -1.16 16.71
C ASN A 113 4.37 -2.69 16.82
N LEU A 114 3.35 -3.28 16.20
CA LEU A 114 3.14 -4.73 16.20
C LEU A 114 3.92 -5.43 15.08
N HIS A 115 4.09 -4.81 13.91
CA HIS A 115 4.71 -5.45 12.77
C HIS A 115 6.18 -5.87 13.02
N ASN A 116 6.90 -5.21 13.95
CA ASN A 116 8.28 -5.56 14.31
C ASN A 116 8.38 -6.49 15.53
N THR A 117 7.26 -7.08 15.97
CA THR A 117 7.23 -8.01 17.13
C THR A 117 7.24 -9.48 16.73
N SER A 118 6.77 -9.83 15.53
CA SER A 118 6.82 -11.20 15.03
C SER A 118 6.58 -11.27 13.53
N ALA A 119 7.13 -12.32 12.90
CA ALA A 119 6.86 -12.64 11.49
C ALA A 119 5.37 -12.78 11.16
N TRP A 120 4.53 -13.11 12.14
CA TRP A 120 3.08 -13.18 11.93
C TRP A 120 2.48 -11.79 11.67
N PHE A 121 2.84 -10.80 12.47
CA PHE A 121 2.35 -9.43 12.35
C PHE A 121 2.98 -8.67 11.18
N ASP A 122 4.22 -9.00 10.80
CA ASP A 122 4.86 -8.49 9.58
C ASP A 122 4.19 -9.07 8.31
N GLN A 123 4.09 -10.40 8.20
CA GLN A 123 3.81 -11.02 6.90
C GLN A 123 2.32 -11.20 6.60
N LYS A 124 1.49 -11.53 7.60
CA LYS A 124 0.09 -11.93 7.33
C LYS A 124 -0.79 -10.76 6.87
N PRO A 125 -0.73 -9.56 7.50
CA PRO A 125 -1.48 -8.42 7.00
C PRO A 125 -1.09 -8.05 5.57
N ARG A 126 0.22 -8.05 5.26
CA ARG A 126 0.75 -7.79 3.92
C ARG A 126 0.24 -8.81 2.90
N ALA A 127 0.37 -10.10 3.19
CA ALA A 127 -0.07 -11.18 2.29
C ALA A 127 -1.57 -11.12 1.95
N LEU A 128 -2.41 -10.69 2.91
CA LEU A 128 -3.84 -10.48 2.66
C LEU A 128 -4.07 -9.35 1.64
N LEU A 129 -3.38 -8.21 1.81
CA LEU A 129 -3.47 -7.08 0.89
C LEU A 129 -2.92 -7.43 -0.49
N GLU A 130 -1.77 -8.09 -0.56
CA GLU A 130 -1.17 -8.56 -1.82
C GLU A 130 -2.15 -9.45 -2.59
N THR A 131 -2.75 -10.44 -1.91
CA THR A 131 -3.74 -11.33 -2.52
C THR A 131 -4.91 -10.53 -3.09
N ALA A 132 -5.45 -9.58 -2.31
CA ALA A 132 -6.53 -8.71 -2.77
C ALA A 132 -6.13 -7.83 -3.96
N ILE A 133 -4.89 -7.34 -4.00
CA ILE A 133 -4.33 -6.52 -5.08
C ILE A 133 -4.10 -7.35 -6.34
N TYR A 134 -3.55 -8.54 -6.23
CA TYR A 134 -3.34 -9.42 -7.39
C TYR A 134 -4.67 -9.85 -7.99
N VAL A 135 -5.64 -10.24 -7.15
CA VAL A 135 -6.97 -10.63 -7.62
C VAL A 135 -7.73 -9.43 -8.19
N GLY A 136 -7.84 -8.33 -7.45
CA GLY A 136 -8.69 -7.20 -7.80
C GLY A 136 -8.03 -6.16 -8.73
N GLY A 137 -6.73 -5.96 -8.60
CA GLY A 137 -5.95 -4.96 -9.33
C GLY A 137 -5.29 -5.47 -10.61
N ILE A 138 -5.06 -6.79 -10.73
CA ILE A 138 -4.45 -7.42 -11.92
C ILE A 138 -5.43 -8.38 -12.60
N LEU A 139 -5.80 -9.48 -11.93
CA LEU A 139 -6.57 -10.57 -12.57
C LEU A 139 -7.95 -10.09 -13.01
N TYR A 140 -8.71 -9.43 -12.13
CA TYR A 140 -10.05 -8.93 -12.41
C TYR A 140 -10.10 -7.97 -13.63
N PRO A 141 -9.30 -6.88 -13.71
CA PRO A 141 -9.34 -5.99 -14.86
C PRO A 141 -8.89 -6.69 -16.15
N LEU A 142 -7.85 -7.54 -16.12
CA LEU A 142 -7.38 -8.25 -17.31
C LEU A 142 -8.42 -9.23 -17.86
N VAL A 143 -9.02 -10.06 -16.99
CA VAL A 143 -10.04 -11.02 -17.43
C VAL A 143 -11.29 -10.28 -17.91
N THR A 144 -11.67 -9.18 -17.26
CA THR A 144 -12.79 -8.34 -17.71
C THR A 144 -12.53 -7.74 -19.09
N ALA A 145 -11.31 -7.24 -19.36
CA ALA A 145 -10.93 -6.70 -20.66
C ALA A 145 -10.86 -7.78 -21.75
N ALA A 146 -10.32 -8.96 -21.44
CA ALA A 146 -10.15 -10.04 -22.41
C ALA A 146 -11.46 -10.75 -22.77
N THR A 147 -12.34 -10.97 -21.78
CA THR A 147 -13.53 -11.82 -21.96
C THR A 147 -14.84 -11.05 -22.04
N GLY A 148 -14.91 -9.84 -21.47
CA GLY A 148 -16.16 -9.12 -21.23
C GLY A 148 -17.13 -9.81 -20.26
N ARG A 149 -16.77 -10.99 -19.71
CA ARG A 149 -17.67 -11.88 -18.94
C ARG A 149 -17.72 -11.52 -17.45
N LEU A 150 -16.61 -11.05 -16.86
CA LEU A 150 -16.53 -10.67 -15.45
C LEU A 150 -17.11 -9.27 -15.17
N ARG A 151 -18.33 -8.98 -15.65
CA ARG A 151 -19.09 -7.80 -15.19
C ARG A 151 -19.70 -8.00 -13.80
N ILE A 152 -19.13 -8.88 -12.98
CA ILE A 152 -19.53 -9.19 -11.61
C ILE A 152 -18.88 -8.16 -10.66
N ALA A 153 -19.03 -6.88 -10.94
CA ALA A 153 -18.74 -5.83 -9.95
C ALA A 153 -20.04 -5.48 -9.24
N ARG A 154 -20.69 -6.46 -8.59
CA ARG A 154 -21.74 -6.19 -7.63
C ARG A 154 -21.26 -6.67 -6.26
N PRO A 155 -21.10 -5.78 -5.28
CA PRO A 155 -21.39 -4.34 -5.37
C PRO A 155 -20.33 -3.59 -6.21
N TRP A 156 -20.74 -2.48 -6.84
CA TRP A 156 -19.93 -1.72 -7.82
C TRP A 156 -18.65 -1.13 -7.23
N TRP A 157 -18.60 -1.03 -5.91
CA TRP A 157 -17.48 -0.52 -5.16
C TRP A 157 -16.45 -1.59 -4.79
N LEU A 158 -16.78 -2.88 -4.79
CA LEU A 158 -15.88 -3.91 -4.27
C LEU A 158 -14.67 -4.15 -5.18
N MET A 159 -14.88 -4.17 -6.49
CA MET A 159 -13.82 -4.45 -7.45
C MET A 159 -13.09 -3.15 -7.86
N PRO A 160 -11.74 -3.13 -7.82
CA PRO A 160 -10.94 -2.06 -8.39
C PRO A 160 -11.17 -1.90 -9.90
N THR A 161 -10.88 -0.69 -10.40
CA THR A 161 -10.86 -0.42 -11.84
C THR A 161 -9.43 -0.50 -12.37
N PHE A 162 -9.24 -0.44 -13.69
CA PHE A 162 -7.91 -0.31 -14.31
C PHE A 162 -7.07 0.87 -13.79
N ALA A 163 -7.67 1.84 -13.08
CA ALA A 163 -6.94 2.93 -12.44
C ALA A 163 -5.83 2.45 -11.49
N GLY A 164 -6.03 1.31 -10.80
CA GLY A 164 -5.03 0.74 -9.89
C GLY A 164 -4.03 -0.21 -10.55
N PHE A 165 -4.17 -0.50 -11.84
CA PHE A 165 -3.40 -1.57 -12.50
C PHE A 165 -1.89 -1.37 -12.42
N THR A 166 -1.40 -0.16 -12.66
CA THR A 166 0.05 0.14 -12.61
C THR A 166 0.62 -0.08 -11.22
N ALA A 167 -0.06 0.42 -10.18
CA ALA A 167 0.37 0.21 -8.80
C ALA A 167 0.35 -1.29 -8.44
N ALA A 168 -0.70 -2.01 -8.83
CA ALA A 168 -0.79 -3.46 -8.60
C ALA A 168 0.32 -4.24 -9.32
N ALA A 169 0.62 -3.89 -10.56
CA ALA A 169 1.71 -4.49 -11.32
C ALA A 169 3.06 -4.23 -10.66
N LEU A 170 3.27 -3.03 -10.12
CA LEU A 170 4.50 -2.70 -9.40
C LEU A 170 4.64 -3.48 -8.08
N VAL A 171 3.55 -3.77 -7.36
CA VAL A 171 3.56 -4.70 -6.21
C VAL A 171 4.07 -6.10 -6.60
N LEU A 172 3.77 -6.56 -7.82
CA LEU A 172 4.29 -7.84 -8.33
C LEU A 172 5.74 -7.74 -8.80
N VAL A 173 6.10 -6.63 -9.47
CA VAL A 173 7.44 -6.42 -10.01
C VAL A 173 8.48 -6.29 -8.89
N THR A 174 8.16 -5.63 -7.78
CA THR A 174 9.10 -5.44 -6.67
C THR A 174 9.49 -6.75 -5.99
N ILE A 175 8.57 -7.72 -5.89
CA ILE A 175 8.82 -9.02 -5.25
C ILE A 175 9.41 -10.08 -6.20
N LEU A 176 9.28 -9.86 -7.52
CA LEU A 176 9.74 -10.82 -8.54
C LEU A 176 11.21 -11.26 -8.39
N PRO A 177 12.18 -10.38 -8.07
CA PRO A 177 13.56 -10.79 -7.83
C PRO A 177 13.69 -11.83 -6.71
N GLU A 178 12.92 -11.69 -5.63
CA GLU A 178 12.95 -12.66 -4.52
C GLU A 178 12.45 -14.03 -4.97
N TRP A 179 11.39 -14.07 -5.78
CA TRP A 179 10.90 -15.33 -6.35
C TRP A 179 11.90 -15.95 -7.32
N LEU A 180 12.55 -15.15 -8.16
CA LEU A 180 13.60 -15.64 -9.07
C LEU A 180 14.78 -16.24 -8.29
N HIS A 181 15.16 -15.63 -7.17
CA HIS A 181 16.19 -16.17 -6.27
C HIS A 181 15.80 -17.54 -5.70
N LEU A 182 14.52 -17.75 -5.35
CA LEU A 182 14.03 -19.08 -4.91
C LEU A 182 14.16 -20.15 -6.00
N PHE A 183 14.08 -19.77 -7.28
CA PHE A 183 14.28 -20.66 -8.42
C PHE A 183 15.76 -20.76 -8.88
N GLY A 184 16.70 -20.21 -8.11
CA GLY A 184 18.13 -20.29 -8.40
C GLY A 184 18.65 -19.26 -9.39
N PHE A 185 17.85 -18.26 -9.77
CA PHE A 185 18.28 -17.15 -10.61
C PHE A 185 18.72 -15.95 -9.75
N GLY A 186 19.89 -15.35 -10.03
CA GLY A 186 20.35 -14.14 -9.33
C GLY A 186 21.03 -14.40 -7.97
N GLN A 187 22.24 -14.96 -8.00
CA GLN A 187 23.06 -15.26 -6.79
C GLN A 187 23.80 -14.03 -6.23
N GLY A 188 23.31 -12.81 -6.49
CA GLY A 188 23.93 -11.58 -6.02
C GLY A 188 23.55 -11.24 -4.57
N PRO A 189 24.37 -10.46 -3.83
CA PRO A 189 23.97 -9.93 -2.54
C PRO A 189 22.63 -9.21 -2.68
N LYS A 190 21.66 -9.46 -1.77
CA LYS A 190 20.31 -8.86 -1.80
C LYS A 190 20.46 -7.32 -1.89
N PRO A 191 20.37 -6.73 -3.09
CA PRO A 191 20.79 -5.35 -3.27
C PRO A 191 19.68 -4.38 -2.85
N TYR A 192 18.57 -4.92 -2.33
CA TYR A 192 17.28 -4.24 -2.31
C TYR A 192 16.36 -4.81 -1.21
N ARG A 193 15.73 -3.95 -0.38
CA ARG A 193 14.69 -4.33 0.59
C ARG A 193 13.37 -4.31 -0.19
N ALA A 194 13.14 -5.37 -0.98
CA ALA A 194 11.99 -5.47 -1.89
C ALA A 194 10.65 -5.28 -1.17
N ALA A 195 10.58 -5.74 0.08
CA ALA A 195 9.43 -5.55 0.96
C ALA A 195 9.02 -4.08 1.15
N GLU A 196 9.95 -3.18 1.48
CA GLU A 196 9.64 -1.75 1.74
C GLU A 196 9.09 -1.04 0.50
N GLN A 197 9.74 -1.25 -0.65
CA GLN A 197 9.25 -0.71 -1.92
C GLN A 197 7.91 -1.31 -2.33
N GLN A 198 7.69 -2.60 -2.02
CA GLN A 198 6.42 -3.25 -2.30
C GLN A 198 5.29 -2.61 -1.47
N GLU A 199 5.53 -2.32 -0.19
CA GLU A 199 4.58 -1.65 0.69
C GLU A 199 4.18 -0.27 0.18
N LEU A 200 5.13 0.52 -0.31
CA LEU A 200 4.85 1.79 -0.98
C LEU A 200 3.77 1.62 -2.08
N PHE A 201 3.89 0.59 -2.93
CA PHE A 201 2.91 0.36 -4.00
C PHE A 201 1.61 -0.28 -3.52
N ILE A 202 1.63 -1.05 -2.43
CA ILE A 202 0.42 -1.52 -1.73
C ILE A 202 -0.37 -0.30 -1.24
N TYR A 203 0.27 0.61 -0.51
CA TYR A 203 -0.37 1.80 0.03
C TYR A 203 -0.86 2.73 -1.07
N LEU A 204 -0.06 2.91 -2.13
CA LEU A 204 -0.45 3.70 -3.29
C LEU A 204 -1.67 3.09 -4.01
N PHE A 205 -1.74 1.75 -4.11
CA PHE A 205 -2.90 1.07 -4.67
C PHE A 205 -4.16 1.36 -3.84
N VAL A 206 -4.08 1.24 -2.51
CA VAL A 206 -5.20 1.52 -1.60
C VAL A 206 -5.69 2.97 -1.77
N LEU A 207 -4.77 3.94 -1.85
CA LEU A 207 -5.11 5.34 -2.11
C LEU A 207 -5.82 5.51 -3.47
N ILE A 208 -5.24 4.98 -4.56
CA ILE A 208 -5.82 5.09 -5.91
C ILE A 208 -7.21 4.43 -5.96
N TYR A 209 -7.38 3.29 -5.31
CA TYR A 209 -8.65 2.60 -5.20
C TYR A 209 -9.70 3.44 -4.47
N THR A 210 -9.34 4.03 -3.32
CA THR A 210 -10.22 4.88 -2.53
C THR A 210 -10.62 6.16 -3.29
N LEU A 211 -9.67 6.81 -3.98
CA LEU A 211 -9.95 7.96 -4.84
C LEU A 211 -10.83 7.59 -6.04
N SER A 212 -10.63 6.41 -6.61
CA SER A 212 -11.49 5.87 -7.67
C SER A 212 -12.92 5.67 -7.17
N LEU A 213 -13.12 5.23 -5.93
CA LEU A 213 -14.44 5.12 -5.30
C LEU A 213 -15.10 6.48 -5.09
N LEU A 214 -14.37 7.47 -4.59
CA LEU A 214 -14.88 8.84 -4.42
C LEU A 214 -15.38 9.43 -5.73
N ARG A 215 -14.63 9.24 -6.82
CA ARG A 215 -15.02 9.69 -8.15
C ARG A 215 -16.25 8.93 -8.66
N ARG A 216 -16.25 7.61 -8.59
CA ARG A 216 -17.38 6.76 -9.02
C ARG A 216 -18.66 7.06 -8.25
N LEU A 217 -18.57 7.34 -6.95
CA LEU A 217 -19.72 7.74 -6.13
C LEU A 217 -20.27 9.08 -6.61
N ARG A 218 -19.41 10.09 -6.80
CA ARG A 218 -19.82 11.41 -7.29
C ARG A 218 -20.53 11.31 -8.65
N ASP A 219 -19.94 10.55 -9.57
CA ASP A 219 -20.49 10.38 -10.93
C ASP A 219 -21.82 9.58 -10.94
N ARG A 220 -22.22 8.98 -9.80
CA ARG A 220 -23.52 8.30 -9.60
C ARG A 220 -24.56 9.16 -8.88
N THR A 221 -24.14 10.21 -8.18
CA THR A 221 -25.01 11.10 -7.40
C THR A 221 -25.35 12.41 -8.11
N VAL A 222 -24.66 12.70 -9.22
CA VAL A 222 -24.98 13.79 -10.18
C VAL A 222 -25.83 13.21 -11.29
#